data_AF-A0A7L2DE79-F1
#
_entry.id   AF-A0A7L2DE79-F1
#
_cell.length_a   1.000
_cell.length_b   1.000
_cell.length_c   1.000
_cell.angle_alpha   90.00
_cell.angle_beta   90.00
_cell.angle_gamma   90.00
#
_symmetry.space_group_name_H-M   'P 1'
#
loop_
_entity.id
_entity.type
_entity.pdbx_description
1 polymer ?
#
loop_
_entity_poly.entity_id
_entity_poly.type
_entity_poly.pdbx_seq_one_letter_code
_entity_poly.pdbx_strand_id
1 'polypeptide(L)'
;MEPLAPVALLALLGLALLGLALGQPDPGLDRHWELWKKTYGKEYRPQGGMALGMAPLEFQEDFLRRLTWEKNLWLVTLHNLEHSLGLRSYTLAMNHLGDMVGAGSSFQPSGIP
;
A
#
# COMPACT_ATOMS: atom_id res chain seq x y z
N MET A 1 32.94 1.90 31.59
CA MET A 1 32.00 1.18 30.72
C MET A 1 30.94 2.18 30.33
N GLU A 2 30.79 2.49 29.04
CA GLU A 2 29.55 2.96 28.36
C GLU A 2 29.85 3.38 26.90
N PRO A 3 30.23 2.45 26.00
CA PRO A 3 30.14 2.69 24.55
C PRO A 3 28.79 2.25 23.95
N LEU A 4 27.85 1.73 24.75
CA LEU A 4 26.57 1.21 24.25
C LEU A 4 25.61 2.31 23.78
N ALA A 5 25.61 3.48 24.41
CA ALA A 5 24.69 4.58 24.08
C ALA A 5 24.79 5.05 22.60
N PRO A 6 25.98 5.34 22.02
CA PRO A 6 26.07 5.75 20.62
C PRO A 6 25.74 4.62 19.64
N VAL A 7 26.09 3.37 19.95
CA VAL A 7 25.76 2.21 19.10
C VAL A 7 24.25 1.95 19.09
N ALA A 8 23.61 2.02 20.26
CA ALA A 8 22.16 1.93 20.38
C ALA A 8 21.45 3.05 19.62
N LEU A 9 21.96 4.29 19.70
CA LEU A 9 21.40 5.42 18.96
C LEU A 9 21.52 5.22 17.44
N LEU A 10 22.66 4.76 16.94
CA LEU A 10 22.85 4.43 15.53
C LEU A 10 21.98 3.27 15.07
N ALA A 11 21.80 2.25 15.90
CA ALA A 11 20.90 1.13 15.60
C ALA A 11 19.44 1.58 15.54
N LEU A 12 18.99 2.42 16.48
CA LEU A 12 17.64 2.99 16.48
C LEU A 12 17.43 3.91 15.26
N LEU A 13 18.43 4.73 14.92
CA LEU A 13 18.39 5.57 13.72
C LEU A 13 18.30 4.71 12.45
N GLY A 14 19.09 3.64 12.36
CA GLY A 14 19.07 2.70 11.25
C GLY A 14 17.73 1.97 11.10
N LEU A 15 17.15 1.51 12.21
CA LEU A 15 15.82 0.90 12.22
C LEU A 15 14.72 1.89 11.83
N ALA A 16 14.82 3.15 12.27
CA ALA A 16 13.89 4.21 11.88
C ALA A 16 13.96 4.51 10.38
N LEU A 17 15.17 4.63 9.82
CA LEU A 17 15.37 4.85 8.38
C LEU A 17 14.89 3.66 7.54
N LEU A 18 15.13 2.43 8.00
CA LEU A 18 14.63 1.23 7.34
C LEU A 18 13.10 1.17 7.36
N GLY A 19 12.47 1.48 8.50
CA GLY A 19 11.02 1.56 8.61
C GLY A 19 10.42 2.62 7.68
N LEU A 20 11.10 3.76 7.52
CA LEU A 20 10.69 4.81 6.59
C LEU A 20 10.77 4.35 5.14
N ALA A 21 11.86 3.65 4.77
CA ALA A 21 12.07 3.12 3.43
C ALA A 21 11.07 2.04 3.04
N LEU A 22 10.71 1.14 3.96
CA LEU A 22 9.72 0.08 3.74
C LEU A 22 8.26 0.61 3.73
N GLY A 23 8.05 1.83 4.23
CA GLY A 23 6.74 2.47 4.28
C GLY A 23 6.42 3.33 3.06
N GLN A 24 7.27 3.38 2.03
CA GLN A 24 7.02 4.17 0.83
C GLN A 24 6.34 3.34 -0.26
N PRO A 25 5.38 3.91 -1.01
CA PRO A 25 4.88 3.34 -2.25
C PRO A 25 6.01 3.04 -3.24
N ASP A 26 5.90 1.94 -3.97
CA ASP A 26 6.82 1.60 -5.05
C ASP A 26 6.61 2.52 -6.27
N PRO A 27 7.61 3.34 -6.67
CA PRO A 27 7.50 4.20 -7.85
C PRO A 27 7.21 3.43 -9.15
N GLY A 28 7.60 2.15 -9.23
CA GLY A 28 7.30 1.28 -10.37
C GLY A 28 5.80 1.01 -10.57
N LEU A 29 5.00 1.19 -9.52
CA LEU A 29 3.55 0.97 -9.54
C LEU A 29 2.73 2.24 -9.79
N ASP A 30 3.36 3.41 -9.95
CA ASP A 30 2.64 4.69 -10.07
C ASP A 30 1.66 4.72 -11.24
N ARG A 31 2.09 4.24 -12.41
CA ARG A 31 1.21 4.17 -13.58
C ARG A 31 0.04 3.20 -13.37
N HIS A 32 0.26 2.13 -12.63
CA HIS A 32 -0.77 1.12 -12.34
C HIS A 32 -1.79 1.66 -11.33
N TRP A 33 -1.33 2.40 -10.32
CA TRP A 33 -2.19 3.11 -9.37
C TRP A 33 -3.10 4.12 -10.07
N GLU A 34 -2.53 4.99 -10.92
CA GLU A 34 -3.32 5.98 -11.67
C GLU A 34 -4.33 5.31 -12.61
N LEU A 35 -3.93 4.23 -13.29
CA LEU A 35 -4.84 3.47 -14.14
C LEU A 35 -5.97 2.82 -13.33
N TRP A 36 -5.66 2.22 -12.18
CA TRP A 36 -6.65 1.63 -11.29
C TRP A 36 -7.63 2.69 -10.76
N LYS A 37 -7.13 3.85 -10.30
CA LYS A 37 -7.97 4.98 -9.87
C LYS A 37 -8.91 5.42 -10.98
N LYS A 38 -8.39 5.60 -12.19
CA LYS A 38 -9.20 5.96 -13.37
C LYS A 38 -10.26 4.90 -13.69
N THR A 39 -9.91 3.63 -13.61
CA THR A 39 -10.81 2.51 -13.91
C THR A 39 -12.01 2.48 -12.97
N TYR A 40 -11.79 2.80 -11.68
CA TYR A 40 -12.83 2.76 -10.65
C TYR A 40 -13.35 4.15 -10.23
N GLY A 41 -13.02 5.21 -10.99
CA GLY A 41 -13.50 6.57 -10.74
C GLY A 41 -13.07 7.13 -9.38
N LYS A 42 -11.89 6.76 -8.88
CA LYS A 42 -11.37 7.21 -7.57
C LYS A 42 -10.73 8.59 -7.69
N GLU A 43 -11.24 9.54 -6.93
CA GLU A 43 -10.62 10.85 -6.70
C GLU A 43 -10.37 11.03 -5.21
N TYR A 44 -9.11 11.07 -4.80
CA TYR A 44 -8.72 11.50 -3.45
C TYR A 44 -8.32 12.96 -3.54
N ARG A 45 -9.26 13.86 -3.28
CA ARG A 45 -8.96 15.30 -3.31
C ARG A 45 -8.27 15.70 -2.00
N PRO A 46 -7.25 16.57 -2.05
CA PRO A 46 -6.88 17.34 -0.87
C PRO A 46 -8.05 18.26 -0.53
N GLN A 47 -8.81 17.93 0.51
CA GLN A 47 -10.01 18.67 0.89
C GLN A 47 -9.62 19.78 1.88
N GLY A 48 -8.96 20.82 1.39
CA GLY A 48 -8.58 21.95 2.23
C GLY A 48 -7.63 22.91 1.52
N GLY A 49 -8.08 24.15 1.31
CA GLY A 49 -7.19 25.23 0.90
C GLY A 49 -6.06 25.41 1.92
N MET A 50 -4.90 25.87 1.45
CA MET A 50 -3.73 26.22 2.26
C MET A 50 -4.11 26.86 3.60
N ALA A 51 -4.09 26.08 4.68
CA ALA A 51 -4.02 26.60 6.03
C ALA A 51 -2.56 26.61 6.44
N LEU A 52 -1.93 27.77 6.24
CA LEU A 52 -0.71 28.27 6.91
C LEU A 52 0.15 27.23 7.66
N GLY A 53 1.23 26.79 7.03
CA GLY A 53 2.49 26.51 7.73
C GLY A 53 2.63 25.19 8.50
N MET A 54 1.62 24.32 8.56
CA MET A 54 1.81 22.94 9.01
C MET A 54 1.76 21.98 7.83
N ALA A 55 2.77 21.12 7.70
CA ALA A 55 2.84 20.08 6.68
C ALA A 55 1.51 19.31 6.68
N PRO A 56 0.79 19.22 5.54
CA PRO A 56 -0.58 18.75 5.58
C PRO A 56 -0.64 17.28 6.00
N LEU A 57 -1.45 16.99 7.01
CA LEU A 57 -1.96 15.64 7.31
C LEU A 57 -2.75 15.02 6.13
N GLU A 58 -2.94 15.75 5.02
CA GLU A 58 -3.80 15.40 3.88
C GLU A 58 -3.09 14.66 2.75
N PHE A 59 -1.75 14.79 2.60
CA PHE A 59 -0.98 13.89 1.72
C PHE A 59 -1.12 12.43 2.18
N GLN A 60 -1.58 12.23 3.42
CA GLN A 60 -1.73 10.94 4.04
C GLN A 60 -2.86 10.11 3.44
N GLU A 61 -3.97 10.66 2.90
CA GLU A 61 -5.05 9.80 2.38
C GLU A 61 -4.65 9.06 1.11
N ASP A 62 -4.26 9.75 0.03
CA ASP A 62 -3.84 9.08 -1.23
C ASP A 62 -2.63 8.17 -0.95
N PHE A 63 -1.71 8.59 -0.09
CA PHE A 63 -0.57 7.78 0.34
C PHE A 63 -0.97 6.52 1.09
N LEU A 64 -1.85 6.60 2.09
CA LEU A 64 -2.32 5.42 2.85
C LEU A 64 -3.18 4.50 1.97
N ARG A 65 -4.00 5.07 1.08
CA ARG A 65 -4.79 4.33 0.08
C ARG A 65 -3.87 3.59 -0.88
N ARG A 66 -2.80 4.25 -1.34
CA ARG A 66 -1.77 3.65 -2.18
C ARG A 66 -1.04 2.51 -1.48
N LEU A 67 -0.60 2.69 -0.23
CA LEU A 67 0.03 1.62 0.53
C LEU A 67 -0.89 0.43 0.76
N THR A 68 -2.17 0.68 1.03
CA THR A 68 -3.18 -0.38 1.16
C THR A 68 -3.36 -1.12 -0.15
N TRP A 69 -3.44 -0.38 -1.26
CA TRP A 69 -3.59 -0.93 -2.59
C TRP A 69 -2.39 -1.80 -3.00
N GLU A 70 -1.16 -1.37 -2.73
CA GLU A 70 0.03 -2.18 -3.02
C GLU A 70 0.07 -3.47 -2.20
N LYS A 71 -0.30 -3.40 -0.92
CA LYS A 71 -0.43 -4.60 -0.06
C LYS A 71 -1.47 -5.56 -0.62
N ASN A 72 -2.63 -5.06 -1.04
CA ASN A 72 -3.67 -5.89 -1.65
C ASN A 72 -3.21 -6.47 -2.99
N LEU A 73 -2.42 -5.72 -3.78
CA LEU A 73 -1.87 -6.19 -5.06
C LEU A 73 -0.89 -7.33 -4.85
N TRP A 74 -0.04 -7.22 -3.83
CA TRP A 74 0.85 -8.29 -3.41
C TRP A 74 0.07 -9.55 -3.01
N LEU A 75 -0.99 -9.41 -2.21
CA LEU A 75 -1.82 -10.54 -1.78
C LEU A 75 -2.48 -11.26 -2.98
N VAL A 76 -3.04 -10.51 -3.92
CA VAL A 76 -3.61 -11.07 -5.16
C VAL A 76 -2.54 -11.82 -5.95
N THR A 77 -1.35 -11.22 -6.11
CA THR A 77 -0.24 -11.82 -6.85
C THR A 77 0.21 -13.13 -6.22
N LEU A 78 0.41 -13.14 -4.90
CA LEU A 78 0.83 -14.32 -4.17
C LEU A 78 -0.23 -15.44 -4.23
N HIS A 79 -1.50 -15.12 -4.00
CA HIS A 79 -2.60 -16.09 -4.10
C HIS A 79 -2.68 -16.71 -5.51
N ASN A 80 -2.53 -15.90 -6.56
CA ASN A 80 -2.56 -16.39 -7.94
C ASN A 80 -1.32 -17.23 -8.30
N LEU A 81 -0.17 -16.94 -7.71
CA LEU A 81 1.00 -17.81 -7.81
C LEU A 81 0.73 -19.15 -7.12
N GLU A 82 0.21 -19.14 -5.89
CA GLU A 82 -0.20 -20.37 -5.19
C GLU A 82 -1.24 -21.18 -5.98
N HIS A 83 -2.21 -20.51 -6.61
CA HIS A 83 -3.16 -21.13 -7.53
C HIS A 83 -2.45 -21.80 -8.73
N SER A 84 -1.48 -21.13 -9.35
CA SER A 84 -0.72 -21.69 -10.48
C SER A 84 0.10 -22.92 -10.10
N LEU A 85 0.43 -23.06 -8.81
CA LEU A 85 1.08 -24.24 -8.22
C LEU A 85 0.07 -25.31 -7.74
N GLY A 86 -1.24 -25.09 -7.92
CA GLY A 86 -2.30 -26.01 -7.52
C GLY A 86 -2.67 -25.97 -6.03
N LEU A 87 -2.19 -24.98 -5.27
CA LEU A 87 -2.44 -24.85 -3.82
C LEU A 87 -3.74 -24.10 -3.48
N ARG A 88 -4.35 -23.44 -4.47
CA ARG A 88 -5.63 -22.75 -4.36
C ARG A 88 -6.57 -23.22 -5.46
N SER A 89 -7.87 -23.20 -5.18
CA SER A 89 -8.93 -23.64 -6.11
C SER A 89 -9.52 -22.53 -6.97
N TYR A 90 -9.14 -21.27 -6.73
CA TYR A 90 -9.60 -20.10 -7.48
C TYR A 90 -8.50 -19.05 -7.56
N THR A 91 -8.66 -18.10 -8.48
CA THR A 91 -7.81 -16.91 -8.60
C THR A 91 -8.53 -15.66 -8.08
N LEU A 92 -7.74 -14.66 -7.71
CA LEU A 92 -8.23 -13.35 -7.26
C LEU A 92 -7.91 -12.27 -8.30
N ALA A 93 -8.74 -11.22 -8.30
CA ALA A 93 -8.48 -10.01 -9.05
C ALA A 93 -8.64 -8.77 -8.17
N MET A 94 -7.89 -7.72 -8.49
CA MET A 94 -7.99 -6.42 -7.83
C MET A 94 -9.28 -5.71 -8.24
N ASN A 95 -10.13 -5.39 -7.26
CA ASN A 95 -11.43 -4.74 -7.49
C ASN A 95 -11.45 -3.27 -7.02
N HIS A 96 -12.63 -2.64 -7.03
CA HIS A 96 -12.85 -1.25 -6.61
C HIS A 96 -12.62 -0.99 -5.11
N LEU A 97 -12.50 -2.04 -4.30
CA LEU A 97 -12.18 -2.01 -2.86
C LEU A 97 -10.69 -2.29 -2.60
N GLY A 98 -9.86 -2.30 -3.64
CA GLY A 98 -8.42 -2.52 -3.55
C GLY A 98 -7.68 -1.55 -2.62
N ASP A 99 -8.21 -0.36 -2.38
CA ASP A 99 -7.69 0.68 -1.48
C ASP A 99 -8.20 0.60 -0.03
N MET A 100 -8.98 -0.43 0.30
CA MET A 100 -9.59 -0.62 1.61
C MET A 100 -8.89 -1.72 2.41
N VAL A 101 -8.81 -1.52 3.73
CA VAL A 101 -8.30 -2.53 4.67
C VAL A 101 -9.39 -3.57 4.88
N GLY A 102 -9.26 -4.72 4.23
CA GLY A 102 -10.22 -5.81 4.36
C GLY A 102 -9.97 -6.89 3.31
N ALA A 103 -9.19 -7.91 3.68
CA ALA A 103 -8.83 -9.03 2.81
C ALA A 103 -10.03 -9.86 2.31
N GLY A 104 -11.26 -9.60 2.75
CA GLY A 104 -12.46 -10.26 2.22
C GLY A 104 -13.19 -9.46 1.15
N SER A 105 -13.04 -8.13 1.15
CA SER A 105 -13.81 -7.23 0.29
C SER A 105 -12.99 -6.68 -0.88
N SER A 106 -11.67 -6.59 -0.74
CA SER A 106 -10.75 -6.15 -1.81
C SER A 106 -10.54 -7.18 -2.92
N PHE A 107 -11.05 -8.41 -2.77
CA PHE A 107 -10.81 -9.49 -3.70
C PHE A 107 -12.11 -10.10 -4.23
N GLN A 108 -12.16 -10.33 -5.54
CA GLN A 108 -13.25 -11.04 -6.20
C GLN A 108 -12.68 -12.31 -6.85
N PRO A 109 -13.33 -13.48 -6.70
CA PRO A 109 -12.97 -14.67 -7.47
C PRO A 109 -13.14 -14.39 -8.96
N SER A 110 -12.09 -14.63 -9.76
CA SER A 110 -12.20 -14.54 -11.21
C SER A 110 -13.01 -15.73 -11.74
N GLY A 111 -14.09 -15.44 -12.48
CA GLY A 111 -14.87 -16.47 -13.20
C GLY A 111 -16.28 -16.79 -12.70
N ILE A 112 -16.89 -15.93 -11.87
CA ILE A 112 -18.34 -15.98 -11.60
C ILE A 112 -18.98 -14.74 -12.27
N PRO A 113 -20.07 -14.90 -13.06
CA PRO A 113 -20.74 -13.79 -13.75
C PRO A 113 -21.23 -12.71 -12.79
#